data_AF-A0A7C1PPK1-F1
#
_entry.id   AF-A0A7C1PPK1-F1
#
_cell.length_a   1.000
_cell.length_b   1.000
_cell.length_c   1.000
_cell.angle_alpha   90.00
_cell.angle_beta   90.00
_cell.angle_gamma   90.00
#
_symmetry.space_group_name_H-M   'P 1'
#
loop_
_entity.id
_entity.type
_entity.pdbx_description
1 polymer ?
#
loop_
_entity_poly.entity_id
_entity_poly.type
_entity_poly.pdbx_seq_one_letter_code
_entity_poly.pdbx_strand_id
1 'polypeptide(L)'
;MAYYENNVAKDHGNKKSIQVLANTAETISTCGKDIQKVADNIMISCHIPGTKGAAYRNQLLAKVDDLKKLAILYNSASQQLIGAAGKLASGVPEDEVWADVLVLSPTSPNHPHQNACPPALDIC
;
A
#
# COMPACT_ATOMS: atom_id res chain seq x y z
N MET A 1 -2.52 -5.15 56.87
CA MET A 1 -3.55 -5.59 55.91
C MET A 1 -3.05 -5.22 54.53
N ALA A 2 -2.60 -6.21 53.78
CA ALA A 2 -2.02 -6.07 52.45
C ALA A 2 -3.12 -5.73 51.44
N TYR A 3 -2.97 -4.63 50.72
CA TYR A 3 -3.76 -4.36 49.52
C TYR A 3 -3.11 -5.11 48.36
N TYR A 4 -3.84 -6.08 47.84
CA TYR A 4 -3.45 -6.97 46.76
C TYR A 4 -2.99 -6.19 45.51
N GLU A 5 -1.77 -6.50 45.09
CA GLU A 5 -1.28 -6.33 43.74
C GLU A 5 -2.29 -6.89 42.74
N ASN A 6 -2.88 -6.02 41.93
CA ASN A 6 -3.55 -6.40 40.69
C ASN A 6 -2.94 -5.59 39.54
N ASN A 7 -1.62 -5.66 39.42
CA ASN A 7 -0.96 -5.46 38.14
C ASN A 7 -1.04 -6.79 37.38
N VAL A 8 -2.28 -7.19 37.02
CA VAL A 8 -2.51 -8.28 36.08
C VAL A 8 -1.83 -7.87 34.78
N ALA A 9 -0.74 -8.57 34.48
CA ALA A 9 0.03 -8.44 33.27
C ALA A 9 -0.88 -8.35 32.03
N LYS A 10 -0.89 -7.17 31.38
CA LYS A 10 -1.50 -6.93 30.06
C LYS A 10 -0.68 -7.60 28.94
N ASP A 11 -0.27 -8.86 29.11
CA ASP A 11 0.77 -9.49 28.29
C ASP A 11 0.24 -10.56 27.32
N HIS A 12 -1.05 -10.50 26.96
CA HIS A 12 -1.68 -11.53 26.09
C HIS A 12 -2.30 -11.02 24.79
N GLY A 13 -2.20 -9.72 24.48
CA GLY A 13 -2.56 -9.17 23.15
C GLY A 13 -1.37 -9.07 22.18
N ASN A 14 -0.13 -9.01 22.68
CA ASN A 14 0.96 -8.42 21.92
C ASN A 14 1.59 -9.35 20.86
N LYS A 15 1.86 -10.62 21.19
CA LYS A 15 2.57 -11.53 20.25
C LYS A 15 1.78 -11.85 18.99
N LYS A 16 0.46 -12.03 19.11
CA LYS A 16 -0.38 -12.35 17.95
C LYS A 16 -0.49 -11.14 17.01
N SER A 17 -0.71 -9.94 17.54
CA SER A 17 -0.78 -8.72 16.74
C SER A 17 0.56 -8.41 16.07
N ILE A 18 1.70 -8.56 16.76
CA ILE A 18 3.04 -8.44 16.16
C ILE A 18 3.19 -9.40 14.98
N GLN A 19 2.85 -10.67 15.17
CA GLN A 19 2.98 -11.69 14.13
C GLN A 19 2.08 -11.39 12.92
N VAL A 20 0.84 -10.98 13.16
CA VAL A 20 -0.08 -10.59 12.09
C VAL A 20 0.48 -9.42 11.29
N LEU A 21 0.92 -8.34 11.95
CA LEU A 21 1.50 -7.18 11.28
C LEU A 21 2.75 -7.53 10.46
N ALA A 22 3.64 -8.35 11.01
CA ALA A 22 4.85 -8.80 10.31
C ALA A 22 4.51 -9.64 9.06
N ASN A 23 3.60 -10.60 9.17
CA ASN A 23 3.17 -11.44 8.05
C ASN A 23 2.46 -10.61 6.97
N THR A 24 1.60 -9.66 7.37
CA THR A 24 0.93 -8.76 6.43
C THR A 24 1.95 -7.85 5.74
N ALA A 25 2.94 -7.33 6.47
CA ALA A 25 4.00 -6.52 5.89
C ALA A 25 4.81 -7.29 4.84
N GLU A 26 5.16 -8.54 5.13
CA GLU A 26 5.88 -9.42 4.19
C GLU A 26 5.05 -9.68 2.92
N THR A 27 3.76 -9.99 3.09
CA THR A 27 2.83 -10.21 1.97
C THR A 27 2.73 -8.97 1.08
N ILE A 28 2.54 -7.80 1.68
CA ILE A 28 2.46 -6.53 0.94
C ILE A 28 3.80 -6.20 0.27
N SER A 29 4.93 -6.44 0.93
CA SER A 29 6.26 -6.24 0.33
C SER A 29 6.44 -7.11 -0.91
N THR A 30 6.02 -8.37 -0.82
CA THR A 30 6.10 -9.33 -1.94
C THR A 30 5.26 -8.86 -3.11
N CYS A 31 4.03 -8.42 -2.85
CA CYS A 31 3.17 -7.85 -3.89
C CYS A 31 3.79 -6.60 -4.55
N GLY A 32 4.38 -5.69 -3.76
CA GLY A 32 5.10 -4.53 -4.27
C GLY A 32 6.28 -4.92 -5.20
N LYS A 33 7.06 -5.94 -4.83
CA LYS A 33 8.16 -6.47 -5.66
C LYS A 33 7.66 -7.11 -6.96
N ASP A 34 6.56 -7.85 -6.90
CA ASP A 34 5.97 -8.47 -8.10
C ASP A 34 5.44 -7.42 -9.08
N ILE A 35 4.78 -6.37 -8.58
CA ILE A 35 4.33 -5.24 -9.40
C ILE A 35 5.53 -4.54 -10.06
N GLN A 36 6.60 -4.30 -9.31
CA GLN A 36 7.83 -3.71 -9.84
C GLN A 36 8.42 -4.57 -10.97
N LYS A 37 8.51 -5.89 -10.75
CA LYS A 37 9.01 -6.84 -11.76
C LYS A 37 8.16 -6.84 -13.02
N VAL A 38 6.84 -6.75 -12.90
CA VAL A 38 5.92 -6.63 -14.05
C VAL A 38 6.18 -5.33 -14.81
N ALA A 39 6.32 -4.20 -14.11
CA ALA A 39 6.62 -2.91 -14.71
C ALA A 39 7.94 -2.94 -15.50
N ASP A 40 8.98 -3.56 -14.93
CA ASP A 40 10.28 -3.71 -15.58
C ASP A 40 10.21 -4.61 -16.82
N ASN A 41 9.47 -5.71 -16.76
CA ASN A 41 9.26 -6.60 -17.90
C ASN A 41 8.52 -5.91 -19.06
N ILE A 42 7.50 -5.09 -18.75
CA ILE A 42 6.79 -4.29 -19.76
C ILE A 42 7.75 -3.27 -20.38
N MET A 43 8.54 -2.59 -19.56
CA MET A 43 9.53 -1.63 -20.01
C MET A 43 10.55 -2.27 -20.95
N ILE A 44 11.09 -3.44 -20.60
CA ILE A 44 12.01 -4.21 -21.45
C ILE A 44 11.33 -4.57 -22.78
N SER A 45 10.10 -5.11 -22.73
CA SER A 45 9.33 -5.47 -23.93
C SER A 45 9.14 -4.29 -24.88
N CYS A 46 8.93 -3.07 -24.35
CA CYS A 46 8.82 -1.85 -25.15
C CYS A 46 10.08 -1.50 -25.97
N HIS A 47 11.24 -2.03 -25.59
CA HIS A 47 12.52 -1.80 -26.27
C HIS A 47 12.94 -2.94 -27.20
N ILE A 48 12.19 -4.04 -27.26
CA ILE A 48 12.48 -5.19 -28.13
C ILE A 48 11.63 -5.07 -29.40
N PRO A 49 12.24 -4.83 -30.58
CA PRO A 49 11.52 -4.77 -31.85
C PRO A 49 10.72 -6.04 -32.14
N GLY A 50 9.57 -5.89 -32.81
CA GLY A 50 8.71 -7.03 -33.18
C GLY A 50 7.84 -7.59 -32.04
N THR A 51 7.95 -7.07 -30.82
CA THR A 51 7.04 -7.44 -29.72
C THR A 51 5.78 -6.57 -29.71
N LYS A 52 4.73 -7.05 -29.01
CA LYS A 52 3.57 -6.22 -28.67
C LYS A 52 3.97 -4.99 -27.82
N GLY A 53 5.01 -5.12 -27.00
CA GLY A 53 5.55 -4.02 -26.21
C GLY A 53 5.97 -2.84 -27.09
N ALA A 54 6.76 -3.12 -28.14
CA ALA A 54 7.19 -2.10 -29.10
C ALA A 54 6.01 -1.48 -29.87
N ALA A 55 5.00 -2.28 -30.25
CA ALA A 55 3.83 -1.79 -30.98
C ALA A 55 2.95 -0.82 -30.17
N TYR A 56 2.83 -1.04 -28.86
CA TYR A 56 1.97 -0.25 -27.96
C TYR A 56 2.77 0.64 -26.99
N ARG A 57 4.04 0.93 -27.30
CA ARG A 57 5.00 1.58 -26.39
C ARG A 57 4.45 2.79 -25.66
N ASN A 58 3.87 3.76 -26.36
CA ASN A 58 3.39 5.01 -25.74
C ASN A 58 2.29 4.76 -24.69
N GLN A 59 1.41 3.79 -24.92
CA GLN A 59 0.34 3.43 -23.99
C GLN A 59 0.90 2.64 -22.79
N LEU A 60 1.86 1.75 -23.04
CA LEU A 60 2.48 0.92 -22.01
C LEU A 60 3.39 1.73 -21.08
N LEU A 61 4.14 2.70 -21.60
CA LEU A 61 5.02 3.54 -20.76
C LEU A 61 4.24 4.32 -19.70
N ALA A 62 3.10 4.90 -20.04
CA ALA A 62 2.24 5.57 -19.05
C ALA A 62 1.79 4.61 -17.94
N LYS A 63 1.48 3.35 -18.29
CA LYS A 63 1.09 2.32 -17.32
C LYS A 63 2.26 1.79 -16.50
N VAL A 64 3.47 1.75 -17.05
CA VAL A 64 4.70 1.41 -16.30
C VAL A 64 4.93 2.40 -15.17
N ASP A 65 4.73 3.70 -15.42
CA ASP A 65 4.88 4.71 -14.37
C ASP A 65 3.82 4.58 -13.26
N ASP A 66 2.57 4.28 -13.63
CA ASP A 66 1.51 4.00 -12.65
C ASP A 66 1.82 2.76 -11.81
N LEU A 67 2.32 1.68 -12.42
CA LEU A 67 2.73 0.46 -11.72
C LEU A 67 3.90 0.70 -10.76
N LYS A 68 4.90 1.51 -11.16
CA LYS A 68 6.01 1.88 -10.28
C LYS A 68 5.53 2.66 -9.06
N LYS A 69 4.62 3.62 -9.25
CA LYS A 69 3.98 4.34 -8.13
C LYS A 69 3.24 3.38 -7.21
N LEU A 70 2.50 2.42 -7.78
CA LEU A 70 1.80 1.40 -7.00
C LEU A 70 2.78 0.54 -6.18
N ALA A 71 3.88 0.07 -6.79
CA ALA A 71 4.92 -0.68 -6.08
C ALA A 71 5.51 0.12 -4.90
N ILE A 72 5.74 1.42 -5.07
CA ILE A 72 6.19 2.32 -4.01
C ILE A 72 5.17 2.39 -2.86
N LEU A 73 3.88 2.52 -3.18
CA LEU A 73 2.81 2.56 -2.17
C LEU A 73 2.76 1.25 -1.36
N TYR A 74 2.85 0.10 -2.02
CA TYR A 74 2.92 -1.20 -1.34
C TYR A 74 4.15 -1.29 -0.43
N ASN A 75 5.33 -0.91 -0.93
CA ASN A 75 6.54 -0.92 -0.11
C ASN A 75 6.44 0.03 1.09
N SER A 76 5.85 1.22 0.91
CA SER A 76 5.61 2.16 2.02
C SER A 76 4.67 1.56 3.06
N ALA A 77 3.54 0.98 2.64
CA ALA A 77 2.60 0.33 3.55
C ALA A 77 3.24 -0.84 4.31
N SER A 78 4.06 -1.65 3.63
CA SER A 78 4.83 -2.72 4.27
C SER A 78 5.77 -2.19 5.36
N GLN A 79 6.54 -1.13 5.08
CA GLN A 79 7.44 -0.52 6.06
C GLN A 79 6.70 0.05 7.27
N GLN A 80 5.52 0.64 7.06
CA GLN A 80 4.68 1.13 8.14
C GLN A 80 4.20 -0.01 9.05
N LEU A 81 3.79 -1.14 8.47
CA LEU A 81 3.37 -2.31 9.23
C LEU A 81 4.55 -2.93 10.02
N ILE A 82 5.76 -2.95 9.45
CA ILE A 82 6.99 -3.32 10.17
C ILE A 82 7.22 -2.38 11.34
N GLY A 83 7.07 -1.06 11.11
CA GLY A 83 7.19 -0.06 12.17
C GLY A 83 6.17 -0.26 13.29
N ALA A 84 4.92 -0.55 12.95
CA ALA A 84 3.85 -0.86 13.89
C ALA A 84 4.15 -2.12 14.70
N ALA A 85 4.62 -3.19 14.05
CA ALA A 85 5.06 -4.41 14.73
C ALA A 85 6.23 -4.14 15.69
N GLY A 86 7.18 -3.29 15.28
CA GLY A 86 8.31 -2.87 16.12
C GLY A 86 7.91 -2.06 17.35
N LYS A 87 6.94 -1.14 17.21
CA LYS A 87 6.36 -0.38 18.32
C LYS A 87 5.67 -1.30 19.33
N LEU A 88 4.83 -2.21 18.85
CA LEU A 88 4.20 -3.24 19.68
C LEU A 88 5.24 -4.10 20.42
N ALA A 89 6.27 -4.56 19.72
CA ALA A 89 7.36 -5.36 20.31
C ALA A 89 8.15 -4.58 21.38
N SER A 90 8.17 -3.25 21.29
CA SER A 90 8.82 -2.36 22.28
C SER A 90 7.92 -2.01 23.47
N GLY A 91 6.69 -2.52 23.51
CA GLY A 91 5.74 -2.30 24.60
C GLY A 91 4.83 -1.09 24.44
N VAL A 92 4.77 -0.47 23.25
CA VAL A 92 3.79 0.59 22.95
C VAL A 92 2.38 -0.01 22.98
N PRO A 93 1.39 0.66 23.61
CA PRO A 93 0.01 0.20 23.64
C PRO A 93 -0.59 -0.02 22.25
N GLU A 94 -1.40 -1.07 22.10
CA GLU A 94 -1.96 -1.49 20.82
C GLU A 94 -2.89 -0.43 20.19
N ASP A 95 -3.66 0.28 21.02
CA ASP A 95 -4.52 1.39 20.61
C ASP A 95 -3.74 2.56 20.00
N GLU A 96 -2.58 2.88 20.57
CA GLU A 96 -1.68 3.92 20.03
C GLU A 96 -1.07 3.47 18.70
N VAL A 97 -0.66 2.20 18.58
CA VAL A 97 -0.13 1.66 17.33
C VAL A 97 -1.18 1.64 16.21
N TRP A 98 -2.41 1.26 16.50
CA TRP A 98 -3.47 1.22 15.48
C TRP A 98 -3.89 2.62 15.02
N ALA A 99 -3.85 3.63 15.88
CA ALA A 99 -4.08 5.00 15.48
C ALA A 99 -3.09 5.45 14.39
N ASP A 100 -1.81 5.11 14.55
CA ASP A 100 -0.77 5.43 13.56
C ASP A 100 -0.96 4.69 12.23
N VAL A 101 -1.44 3.43 12.27
CA VAL A 101 -1.71 2.62 11.07
C VAL A 101 -2.94 3.13 10.31
N LEU A 102 -3.99 3.57 11.02
CA LEU A 102 -5.27 3.96 10.42
C LEU A 102 -5.27 5.38 9.82
N VAL A 103 -4.49 6.31 10.39
CA VAL A 103 -4.39 7.71 9.92
C VAL A 103 -3.78 7.82 8.51
N LEU A 104 -3.13 6.77 8.02
CA LEU A 104 -2.43 6.75 6.72
C LEU A 104 -3.27 6.18 5.58
N SER A 105 -4.55 5.88 5.81
CA SER A 105 -5.51 5.72 4.70
C SER A 105 -5.51 7.02 3.92
N PRO A 106 -5.08 7.07 2.65
CA PRO A 106 -5.10 8.31 1.90
C PRO A 106 -6.53 8.81 1.89
N THR A 107 -6.78 9.94 2.55
CA THR A 107 -7.95 10.74 2.27
C THR A 107 -7.82 11.10 0.79
N SER A 108 -8.61 10.40 -0.02
CA SER A 108 -8.76 10.67 -1.44
C SER A 108 -8.90 12.18 -1.61
N PRO A 109 -7.95 12.87 -2.28
CA PRO A 109 -8.16 14.26 -2.59
C PRO A 109 -9.33 14.29 -3.56
N ASN A 110 -10.43 14.90 -3.12
CA ASN A 110 -11.62 15.21 -3.89
C ASN A 110 -11.30 15.28 -5.40
N HIS A 111 -11.72 14.27 -6.16
CA HIS A 111 -11.91 14.43 -7.59
C HIS A 111 -13.20 15.22 -7.76
N PRO A 112 -13.18 16.50 -8.20
CA PRO A 112 -14.38 17.07 -8.78
C PRO A 112 -14.65 16.29 -10.06
N HIS A 113 -15.68 15.42 -10.01
CA HIS A 113 -16.35 14.95 -11.21
C HIS A 113 -16.93 16.18 -11.93
N GLN A 114 -16.14 16.80 -12.81
CA GLN A 114 -16.69 17.66 -13.85
C GLN A 114 -17.21 16.73 -14.96
N ASN A 115 -18.40 16.19 -14.71
CA ASN A 115 -19.27 15.72 -15.78
C ASN A 115 -19.72 16.95 -16.59
N ALA A 116 -18.93 17.33 -17.60
CA ALA A 116 -19.42 18.17 -18.67
C ALA A 116 -19.99 17.26 -19.76
N CYS A 117 -21.33 17.12 -19.77
CA CYS A 117 -22.07 16.68 -20.94
C CYS A 117 -21.67 17.55 -22.15
N PRO A 118 -21.39 16.99 -23.33
CA PRO A 118 -21.42 17.78 -24.55
C PRO A 118 -22.87 18.19 -24.86
N PRO A 119 -23.16 19.46 -25.16
CA PRO A 119 -24.46 19.81 -25.71
C PRO A 119 -24.63 19.15 -27.09
N ALA A 120 -25.86 18.70 -27.31
CA ALA A 120 -26.32 17.96 -28.47
C ALA A 120 -26.05 18.70 -29.79
N LEU A 121 -25.92 17.90 -30.85
CA LEU A 121 -26.02 18.30 -32.24
C LEU A 121 -27.11 19.36 -32.45
N ASP A 122 -26.72 20.53 -32.97
CA ASP A 122 -27.64 21.36 -33.74
C ASP A 122 -27.53 20.94 -35.21
N ILE A 123 -28.62 20.35 -35.68
CA ILE A 123 -28.91 20.09 -37.08
C ILE A 123 -29.42 21.40 -37.67
N CYS A 124 -28.71 21.94 -38.67
CA CYS A 124 -29.25 22.78 -39.73
C CYS A 124 -28.53 22.44 -41.03
#